data_AF-A0A535PG60-F1
#
_entry.id   AF-A0A535PG60-F1
#
_cell.length_a   1.000
_cell.length_b   1.000
_cell.length_c   1.000
_cell.angle_alpha   90.00
_cell.angle_beta   90.00
_cell.angle_gamma   90.00
#
_symmetry.space_group_name_H-M   'P 1'
#
loop_
_entity.id
_entity.type
_entity.pdbx_description
1 polymer ?
#
loop_
_entity_poly.entity_id
_entity_poly.type
_entity_poly.pdbx_seq_one_letter_code
_entity_poly.pdbx_strand_id
1 'polypeptide(L)'
;MGNQLCGSGSLKRFVRRVLSTRSVHTVGARVLILQPTEQAYRALQQARDREQTPEFRAVYAKRAGVEGTIAQAVRTCEMRRARYIGSKKLRLQAFFTATAMNILRACA
;
A
#
# COMPACT_ATOMS: atom_id res chain seq x y z
N MET A 1 -18.79 -53.52 -33.13
CA MET A 1 -18.72 -52.71 -34.37
C MET A 1 -19.39 -51.39 -34.08
N GLY A 2 -18.84 -50.19 -34.21
CA GLY A 2 -17.51 -49.65 -34.50
C GLY A 2 -17.60 -48.17 -34.06
N ASN A 3 -16.67 -47.63 -33.28
CA ASN A 3 -15.32 -47.18 -33.63
C ASN A 3 -15.27 -45.66 -33.89
N GLN A 4 -14.44 -44.97 -33.10
CA GLN A 4 -13.55 -43.83 -33.46
C GLN A 4 -14.16 -42.44 -33.78
N LEU A 5 -13.85 -41.40 -32.99
CA LEU A 5 -12.71 -40.44 -33.06
C LEU A 5 -12.93 -39.24 -34.03
N CYS A 6 -13.10 -38.03 -33.47
CA CYS A 6 -12.55 -36.74 -33.92
C CYS A 6 -13.18 -35.62 -33.06
N GLY A 7 -12.52 -34.54 -32.62
CA GLY A 7 -11.23 -34.02 -33.01
C GLY A 7 -10.57 -33.18 -31.91
N SER A 8 -9.26 -33.29 -31.93
CA SER A 8 -8.23 -32.53 -31.25
C SER A 8 -8.38 -31.01 -31.42
N GLY A 9 -8.60 -30.31 -30.31
CA GLY A 9 -8.45 -28.86 -30.19
C GLY A 9 -7.44 -28.50 -29.11
N SER A 10 -6.19 -28.95 -29.32
CA SER A 10 -4.95 -28.49 -28.68
C SER A 10 -5.12 -27.43 -27.56
N LEU A 11 -5.38 -27.88 -26.33
CA LEU A 11 -5.06 -27.11 -25.11
C LEU A 11 -3.54 -27.06 -25.01
N LYS A 12 -2.94 -26.25 -25.89
CA LYS A 12 -1.53 -25.89 -25.84
C LYS A 12 -1.34 -25.12 -24.54
N ARG A 13 -0.96 -25.87 -23.50
CA ARG A 13 0.32 -25.69 -22.84
C ARG A 13 0.68 -24.19 -22.79
N PHE A 14 -0.06 -23.39 -22.02
CA PHE A 14 0.32 -22.00 -21.74
C PHE A 14 1.45 -22.07 -20.72
N VAL A 15 2.63 -22.40 -21.24
CA VAL A 15 3.88 -22.53 -20.50
C VAL A 15 4.15 -21.18 -19.85
N ARG A 16 4.05 -21.20 -18.52
CA ARG A 16 4.81 -20.38 -17.57
C ARG A 16 6.07 -19.79 -18.21
N ARG A 17 6.16 -18.47 -18.25
CA ARG A 17 7.45 -17.80 -18.35
C ARG A 17 7.53 -16.63 -17.38
N VAL A 18 7.93 -16.94 -16.14
CA VAL A 18 8.71 -15.99 -15.35
C VAL A 18 10.05 -15.89 -16.08
N LEU A 19 10.18 -14.92 -16.98
CA LEU A 19 11.50 -14.54 -17.49
C LEU A 19 12.23 -13.82 -16.37
N SER A 20 12.97 -14.58 -15.58
CA SER A 20 14.15 -14.05 -14.91
C SER A 20 15.16 -13.68 -15.98
N THR A 21 15.15 -12.44 -16.46
CA THR A 21 16.32 -11.86 -17.13
C THR A 21 17.31 -11.46 -16.05
N ARG A 22 18.34 -12.29 -15.88
CA ARG A 22 19.50 -11.96 -15.04
C ARG A 22 20.19 -10.76 -15.67
N SER A 23 19.89 -9.55 -15.21
CA SER A 23 20.65 -8.37 -15.66
C SER A 23 21.99 -8.34 -14.93
N VAL A 24 23.04 -8.59 -15.72
CA VAL A 24 24.40 -8.13 -15.50
C VAL A 24 24.38 -6.66 -15.91
N HIS A 25 24.89 -5.76 -15.07
CA HIS A 25 24.89 -4.29 -15.16
C HIS A 25 23.96 -3.54 -14.19
N THR A 26 24.52 -2.43 -13.71
CA THR A 26 24.42 -1.77 -12.41
C THR A 26 23.23 -0.81 -12.26
N VAL A 27 22.51 -0.98 -11.15
CA VAL A 27 21.71 0.03 -10.42
C VAL A 27 20.86 0.99 -11.27
N GLY A 28 19.81 0.45 -11.90
CA GLY A 28 18.60 1.20 -12.23
C GLY A 28 17.42 0.60 -11.45
N ALA A 29 16.62 1.42 -10.77
CA ALA A 29 15.48 0.93 -10.00
C ALA A 29 14.51 0.16 -10.92
N ARG A 30 14.31 -1.13 -10.65
CA ARG A 30 13.36 -1.96 -11.40
C ARG A 30 11.95 -1.70 -10.84
N VAL A 31 11.09 -1.06 -11.63
CA VAL A 31 9.68 -0.86 -11.27
C VAL A 31 8.90 -2.11 -11.66
N LEU A 32 8.42 -2.86 -10.68
CA LEU A 32 7.49 -3.95 -10.89
C LEU A 32 6.07 -3.39 -10.95
N ILE A 33 5.48 -3.32 -12.14
CA ILE A 33 4.06 -3.00 -12.31
C ILE A 33 3.29 -4.31 -12.20
N LEU A 34 2.72 -4.57 -11.03
CA LEU A 34 1.79 -5.69 -10.85
C LEU A 34 0.48 -5.33 -11.55
N GLN A 35 0.08 -6.11 -12.55
CA GLN A 35 -1.26 -5.97 -13.12
C GLN A 35 -2.28 -6.42 -12.07
N PRO A 36 -3.24 -5.55 -11.67
CA PRO A 36 -4.33 -5.96 -10.81
C PRO A 36 -5.12 -7.06 -11.52
N THR A 37 -5.42 -8.15 -10.81
CA THR A 37 -6.37 -9.13 -11.33
C THR A 37 -7.76 -8.49 -11.46
N GLU A 38 -8.58 -8.98 -12.40
CA GLU A 38 -9.97 -8.53 -12.58
C GLU A 38 -10.75 -8.51 -11.25
N GLN A 39 -10.51 -9.51 -10.39
CA GLN A 39 -11.13 -9.60 -9.07
C GLN A 39 -10.67 -8.47 -8.13
N ALA A 40 -9.37 -8.18 -8.06
CA ALA A 40 -8.83 -7.10 -7.24
C ALA A 40 -9.31 -5.73 -7.73
N TYR A 41 -9.38 -5.53 -9.05
CA TYR A 41 -9.92 -4.32 -9.65
C TYR A 41 -11.39 -4.09 -9.27
N ARG A 42 -12.24 -5.13 -9.41
CA ARG A 42 -13.66 -5.06 -9.02
C ARG A 42 -13.84 -4.80 -7.52
N ALA A 43 -13.04 -5.45 -6.67
CA ALA A 43 -13.09 -5.24 -5.23
C ALA A 43 -12.72 -3.79 -4.85
N LEU A 44 -11.72 -3.21 -5.53
CA LEU A 44 -11.34 -1.81 -5.31
C LEU A 44 -12.44 -0.84 -5.74
N GLN A 45 -13.11 -1.09 -6.88
CA GLN A 45 -14.22 -0.24 -7.31
C GLN A 45 -15.41 -0.32 -6.34
N GLN A 46 -15.77 -1.52 -5.91
CA GLN A 46 -16.82 -1.69 -4.88
C GLN A 46 -16.47 -0.96 -3.58
N ALA A 47 -15.20 -0.94 -3.18
CA ALA A 47 -14.75 -0.19 -2.01
C ALA A 47 -14.90 1.33 -2.19
N ARG A 48 -14.57 1.86 -3.38
CA ARG A 48 -14.74 3.28 -3.72
C ARG A 48 -16.21 3.72 -3.78
N ASP A 49 -17.08 2.86 -4.28
CA ASP A 49 -18.52 3.12 -4.29
C ASP A 49 -19.07 3.18 -2.86
N ARG A 50 -18.61 2.27 -1.98
CA ARG A 50 -18.94 2.30 -0.55
C ARG A 50 -18.39 3.54 0.16
N GLU A 51 -17.21 4.02 -0.21
CA GLU A 51 -16.60 5.21 0.39
C GLU A 51 -17.40 6.50 0.12
N GLN A 52 -18.16 6.54 -0.97
CA GLN A 52 -19.01 7.67 -1.31
C GLN A 52 -20.28 7.76 -0.44
N THR A 53 -20.65 6.69 0.27
CA THR A 53 -21.88 6.69 1.07
C THR A 53 -21.73 7.53 2.34
N PRO A 54 -22.80 8.22 2.79
CA PRO A 54 -22.75 9.07 3.97
C PRO A 54 -22.50 8.28 5.25
N GLU A 55 -22.97 7.04 5.34
CA GLU A 55 -22.74 6.15 6.49
C GLU A 55 -21.26 5.81 6.64
N PHE A 56 -20.59 5.52 5.51
CA PHE A 56 -19.15 5.28 5.51
C PHE A 56 -18.38 6.52 5.96
N ARG A 57 -18.75 7.70 5.45
CA ARG A 57 -18.14 8.97 5.85
C ARG A 57 -18.28 9.23 7.35
N ALA A 58 -19.45 8.97 7.93
CA ALA A 58 -19.67 9.13 9.37
C ALA A 58 -18.77 8.22 10.22
N VAL A 59 -18.58 6.97 9.79
CA VAL A 59 -17.65 6.03 10.44
C VAL A 59 -16.20 6.45 10.24
N TYR A 60 -15.82 6.84 9.02
CA TYR A 60 -14.46 7.22 8.65
C TYR A 60 -14.02 8.56 9.25
N ALA A 61 -14.94 9.49 9.51
CA ALA A 61 -14.66 10.78 10.14
C ALA A 61 -13.94 10.64 11.50
N LYS A 62 -14.23 9.58 12.26
CA LYS A 62 -13.51 9.27 13.51
C LYS A 62 -12.02 9.01 13.28
N ARG A 63 -11.66 8.39 12.15
CA ARG A 63 -10.27 8.11 11.78
C ARG A 63 -9.55 9.28 11.12
N ALA A 64 -10.29 10.14 10.41
CA ALA A 64 -9.71 11.29 9.72
C ALA A 64 -8.89 12.20 10.65
N GLY A 65 -9.31 12.36 11.92
CA GLY A 65 -8.55 13.14 12.91
C GLY A 65 -7.16 12.55 13.23
N VAL A 66 -7.06 11.23 13.35
CA VAL A 66 -5.78 10.53 13.60
C VAL A 66 -4.88 10.61 12.36
N GLU A 67 -5.45 10.43 11.17
CA GLU A 67 -4.71 10.51 9.91
C GLU A 67 -4.16 11.91 9.66
N GLY A 68 -4.93 12.95 9.96
CA GLY A 68 -4.46 14.33 9.96
C GLY A 68 -3.31 14.57 10.94
N THR A 69 -3.40 14.00 12.13
CA THR A 69 -2.34 14.09 13.15
C THR A 69 -1.05 13.42 12.69
N ILE A 70 -1.13 12.21 12.12
CA ILE A 70 0.03 11.50 11.56
C ILE A 70 0.62 12.30 10.38
N ALA A 71 -0.21 12.85 9.50
CA ALA A 71 0.25 13.67 8.39
C ALA A 71 1.01 14.91 8.88
N GLN A 72 0.49 15.59 9.91
CA GLN A 72 1.18 16.71 10.57
C GLN A 72 2.52 16.26 11.14
N ALA A 73 2.56 15.18 11.94
CA ALA A 73 3.78 14.64 12.53
C ALA A 73 4.88 14.35 11.50
N VAL A 74 4.49 13.77 10.36
CA VAL A 74 5.41 13.44 9.27
C VAL A 74 5.96 14.69 8.60
N ARG A 75 5.11 15.70 8.35
CA ARG A 75 5.48 16.92 7.62
C ARG A 75 6.27 17.91 8.47
N THR A 76 5.94 18.07 9.74
CA THR A 76 6.54 19.10 10.62
C THR A 76 7.65 18.56 11.52
N CYS A 77 7.61 17.27 11.87
CA CYS A 77 8.50 16.71 12.88
C CYS A 77 9.36 15.53 12.37
N GLU A 78 9.41 15.31 11.04
CA GLU A 78 10.21 14.27 10.39
C GLU A 78 10.06 12.86 11.00
N MET A 79 8.87 12.50 11.49
CA MET A 79 8.65 11.26 12.27
C MET A 79 9.09 9.96 11.56
N ARG A 80 9.24 9.98 10.23
CA ARG A 80 9.75 8.83 9.45
C ARG A 80 11.25 8.59 9.61
N ARG A 81 11.98 9.52 10.22
CA ARG A 81 13.42 9.42 10.45
C ARG A 81 13.74 9.47 11.94
N ALA A 82 14.30 8.38 12.45
CA ALA A 82 14.93 8.38 13.76
C ALA A 82 16.33 9.00 13.66
N ARG A 83 16.59 10.10 14.37
CA ARG A 83 17.93 10.71 14.44
C ARG A 83 18.84 9.91 15.36
N TYR A 84 18.27 9.34 16.42
CA TYR A 84 19.01 8.61 17.44
C TYR A 84 18.87 7.10 17.26
N ILE A 85 19.97 6.39 17.50
CA ILE A 85 20.03 4.93 17.47
C ILE A 85 19.77 4.38 18.89
N GLY A 86 18.97 3.31 18.97
CA GLY A 86 18.61 2.63 20.22
C GLY A 86 17.24 3.04 20.75
N SER A 87 16.50 2.06 21.28
CA SER A 87 15.10 2.19 21.69
C SER A 87 14.85 3.28 22.73
N LYS A 88 15.72 3.40 23.73
CA LYS A 88 15.59 4.42 24.79
C LYS A 88 15.63 5.84 24.24
N LYS A 89 16.58 6.12 23.35
CA LYS A 89 16.76 7.45 22.73
C LYS A 89 15.65 7.75 21.72
N LEU A 90 15.24 6.74 20.94
CA LEU A 90 14.09 6.86 20.03
C LEU A 90 12.80 7.19 20.78
N ARG A 91 12.56 6.53 21.92
CA ARG A 91 11.38 6.80 22.75
C ARG A 91 11.38 8.24 23.27
N LEU A 92 12.53 8.75 23.69
CA LEU A 92 12.67 10.15 24.10
C LEU A 92 12.38 11.12 22.94
N GLN A 93 12.92 10.84 21.74
CA GLN A 93 12.61 11.61 20.54
C GLN A 93 11.10 11.63 20.27
N ALA A 94 10.43 10.47 20.35
CA ALA A 94 8.99 10.36 20.14
C ALA A 94 8.17 11.18 21.16
N PHE A 95 8.56 11.18 22.44
CA PHE A 95 7.91 12.02 23.46
C PHE A 95 8.04 13.50 23.14
N PHE A 96 9.24 13.97 22.79
CA PHE A 96 9.43 15.37 22.41
C PHE A 96 8.65 15.75 21.16
N THR A 97 8.58 14.87 20.15
CA THR A 97 7.74 15.08 18.96
C THR A 97 6.26 15.20 19.33
N ALA A 98 5.75 14.32 20.19
CA ALA A 98 4.36 14.39 20.65
C ALA A 98 4.07 15.71 21.41
N THR A 99 4.98 16.12 22.29
CA THR A 99 4.85 17.41 23.01
C THR A 99 4.88 18.60 22.04
N ALA A 100 5.81 18.62 21.09
CA ALA A 100 5.88 19.67 20.08
C ALA A 100 4.60 19.76 19.25
N MET A 101 4.02 18.62 18.86
CA MET A 101 2.74 18.60 18.15
C MET A 101 1.59 19.18 18.98
N ASN A 102 1.52 18.84 20.27
CA ASN A 102 0.50 19.41 21.17
C ASN A 102 0.64 20.94 21.27
N ILE A 103 1.88 21.46 21.38
CA ILE A 103 2.15 22.90 21.40
C ILE A 103 1.72 23.54 20.07
N LEU A 104 2.12 22.99 18.93
CA LEU A 104 1.74 23.50 17.61
C LEU A 104 0.22 23.57 17.41
N ARG A 105 -0.53 22.63 18.00
CA ARG A 105 -1.99 22.61 17.93
C ARG A 105 -2.66 23.59 18.89
N ALA A 106 -2.01 23.92 20.00
CA ALA A 106 -2.51 24.89 20.97
C ALA A 106 -2.23 26.34 20.54
N CYS A 107 -1.16 26.56 19.77
CA CYS A 107 -0.78 27.88 19.27
C CYS A 107 -1.36 28.25 17.90
N ALA A 108 -1.93 27.28 17.18
CA ALA A 108 -2.62 27.49 15.90
C ALA A 108 -4.08 27.87 16.12
#